data_AF-A0A2Z6SQN0-F1
#
_entry.id   AF-A0A2Z6SQN0-F1
#
_cell.length_a   1.000
_cell.length_b   1.000
_cell.length_c   1.000
_cell.angle_alpha   90.00
_cell.angle_beta   90.00
_cell.angle_gamma   90.00
#
_symmetry.space_group_name_H-M   'P 1'
#
loop_
_entity.id
_entity.type
_entity.pdbx_description
1 polymer ?
#
loop_
_entity_poly.entity_id
_entity_poly.type
_entity_poly.pdbx_seq_one_letter_code
_entity_poly.pdbx_strand_id
1 'polypeptide(L)'
;MLDPYILRSPTLLSNMTDSTSDIVINNLVFMDDSTLISSSKAGLEHMLSITEEFYALNNTSANHQKYVLISNSLPLTTTTTILPVEFSLSLSSLNDISSIFVTPLSITSSFRFLGVWFNIKDSRDFVKKQIASECNSFATTFRPAKLSAKQVVYLYNSVLIPKLEYRMQVTHLSTANCYSATRSIRSLVKHKANFSRSLPNPMLYLSQALGLINLSSHLIQCHVNNLFLIPISPLMVDDWSLWSTMIAFKRDYIACTLASVISTPFRLQHAQFSSSFPDLTLPGHTPLYTCMSSHVFKACLKVLRKRHLYYLSQLIVPSGSHLVSWTAYRTAYIAQLTDKRGRSLSQKWYLDIKANTTLPDSHDLLLDRYVCSPATASTVTLVPGVTTTQKNWH
;
A
#
# COMPACT_ATOMS: atom_id res chain seq x y z
N MET A 1 -34.30 4.16 -40.22
CA MET A 1 -33.24 5.10 -39.81
C MET A 1 -32.31 4.35 -38.89
N LEU A 2 -31.16 3.98 -39.43
CA LEU A 2 -30.10 3.19 -38.80
C LEU A 2 -28.91 4.12 -38.60
N ASP A 3 -28.30 4.07 -37.41
CA ASP A 3 -27.17 4.89 -37.03
C ASP A 3 -25.95 4.63 -37.94
N PRO A 4 -25.27 5.66 -38.49
CA PRO A 4 -24.25 5.49 -39.53
C PRO A 4 -22.82 5.21 -39.01
N TYR A 5 -22.62 4.75 -37.77
CA TYR A 5 -21.27 4.57 -37.23
C TYR A 5 -21.04 3.19 -36.58
N ILE A 6 -20.05 2.46 -37.12
CA ILE A 6 -19.50 1.21 -36.58
C ILE A 6 -18.14 1.51 -35.95
N LEU A 7 -17.96 1.14 -34.67
CA LEU A 7 -16.69 1.25 -33.97
C LEU A 7 -15.76 0.10 -34.42
N ARG A 8 -14.71 0.40 -35.20
CA ARG A 8 -13.64 -0.55 -35.53
C ARG A 8 -12.39 -0.28 -34.68
N SER A 9 -11.83 -1.33 -34.08
CA SER A 9 -10.51 -1.31 -33.46
C SER A 9 -9.43 -1.03 -34.51
N PRO A 10 -8.40 -0.19 -34.25
CA PRO A 10 -7.36 0.07 -35.24
C PRO A 10 -6.50 -1.19 -35.42
N THR A 11 -6.43 -1.65 -36.65
CA THR A 11 -5.40 -2.57 -37.15
C THR A 11 -4.03 -1.88 -37.10
N LEU A 12 -3.08 -2.51 -36.41
CA LEU A 12 -1.69 -2.09 -36.29
C LEU A 12 -1.01 -1.97 -37.66
N LEU A 13 -0.53 -0.77 -37.99
CA LEU A 13 0.45 -0.56 -39.05
C LEU A 13 1.86 -0.64 -38.43
N SER A 14 2.77 -1.27 -39.18
CA SER A 14 4.13 -1.63 -38.77
C SER A 14 5.12 -0.46 -38.72
N ASN A 15 6.10 -0.63 -37.81
CA ASN A 15 7.47 -0.11 -37.80
C ASN A 15 7.70 1.37 -37.43
N MET A 16 8.09 1.58 -36.18
CA MET A 16 9.49 1.91 -35.83
C MET A 16 9.82 1.30 -34.46
N THR A 17 10.88 0.49 -34.42
CA THR A 17 11.39 -0.18 -33.23
C THR A 17 12.03 0.82 -32.27
N ASP A 18 11.23 1.38 -31.37
CA ASP A 18 11.71 1.65 -30.02
C ASP A 18 11.44 0.37 -29.24
N SER A 19 12.48 -0.44 -29.02
CA SER A 19 12.38 -1.60 -28.13
C SER A 19 12.06 -1.09 -26.73
N THR A 20 10.78 -0.99 -26.41
CA THR A 20 10.30 -1.09 -25.04
C THR A 20 10.75 -2.47 -24.58
N SER A 21 11.94 -2.55 -23.98
CA SER A 21 12.33 -3.71 -23.21
C SER A 21 11.26 -3.84 -22.13
N ASP A 22 10.30 -4.75 -22.35
CA ASP A 22 9.30 -5.09 -21.35
C ASP A 22 10.08 -5.44 -20.09
N ILE A 23 9.78 -4.71 -19.01
CA ILE A 23 10.40 -4.99 -17.72
C ILE A 23 9.83 -6.33 -17.29
N VAL A 24 10.58 -7.39 -17.55
CA VAL A 24 10.24 -8.75 -17.09
C VAL A 24 10.65 -8.83 -15.63
N ILE A 25 9.68 -8.64 -14.74
CA ILE A 25 9.88 -8.95 -13.31
C ILE A 25 9.88 -10.46 -13.20
N ASN A 26 11.06 -11.04 -13.03
CA ASN A 26 11.26 -12.48 -12.92
C ASN A 26 11.45 -12.94 -11.46
N ASN A 27 11.85 -12.05 -10.55
CA ASN A 27 11.99 -12.39 -9.14
C ASN A 27 11.52 -11.27 -8.20
N LEU A 28 11.00 -11.67 -7.05
CA LEU A 28 10.69 -10.82 -5.91
C LEU A 28 11.36 -11.43 -4.68
N VAL A 29 12.16 -10.66 -3.97
CA VAL A 29 12.93 -11.15 -2.80
C VAL A 29 12.70 -10.22 -1.62
N PHE A 30 12.41 -10.81 -0.46
CA PHE A 30 12.33 -10.11 0.82
C PHE A 30 13.02 -10.96 1.88
N MET A 31 14.19 -10.51 2.35
CA MET A 31 15.06 -11.30 3.25
C MET A 31 15.38 -12.68 2.63
N ASP A 32 14.99 -13.76 3.29
CA ASP A 32 15.15 -15.15 2.83
C ASP A 32 13.98 -15.63 1.94
N ASP A 33 12.83 -14.96 1.98
CA ASP A 33 11.67 -15.31 1.16
C ASP A 33 11.86 -14.83 -0.29
N SER A 34 11.97 -15.78 -1.22
CA SER A 34 12.10 -15.53 -2.66
C SER A 34 10.89 -16.06 -3.42
N THR A 35 10.36 -15.25 -4.34
CA THR A 35 9.28 -15.63 -5.26
C THR A 35 9.79 -15.49 -6.69
N LEU A 36 9.83 -16.62 -7.40
CA LEU A 36 10.21 -16.67 -8.81
C LEU A 36 8.96 -16.60 -9.68
N ILE A 37 9.02 -15.80 -10.74
CA ILE A 37 7.91 -15.56 -11.66
C ILE A 37 8.44 -15.78 -13.08
N SER A 38 7.80 -16.67 -13.82
CA SER A 38 8.10 -16.94 -15.22
C SER A 38 6.81 -17.26 -15.97
N SER A 39 6.79 -16.94 -17.25
CA SER A 39 5.68 -17.26 -18.16
C SER A 39 5.66 -18.74 -18.58
N SER A 40 6.73 -19.49 -18.30
CA SER A 40 6.87 -20.90 -18.69
C SER A 40 7.53 -21.75 -17.61
N LYS A 41 7.23 -23.05 -17.62
CA LYS A 41 7.89 -24.05 -16.77
C LYS A 41 9.42 -24.06 -17.00
N ALA A 42 9.84 -24.10 -18.26
CA ALA A 42 11.26 -24.07 -18.63
C ALA A 42 11.98 -22.82 -18.09
N GLY A 43 11.30 -21.66 -18.08
CA GLY A 43 11.86 -20.47 -17.46
C GLY A 43 12.02 -20.60 -15.94
N LEU A 44 11.08 -21.24 -15.23
CA LEU A 44 11.26 -21.56 -13.80
C LEU A 44 12.38 -22.57 -13.57
N GLU A 45 12.50 -23.61 -14.39
CA GLU A 45 13.59 -24.61 -14.31
C GLU A 45 14.97 -23.95 -14.46
N HIS A 46 15.09 -23.03 -15.43
CA HIS A 46 16.31 -22.25 -15.62
C HIS A 46 16.61 -21.35 -14.40
N MET A 47 15.60 -20.65 -13.89
CA MET A 47 15.77 -19.78 -12.71
C MET A 47 16.10 -20.56 -11.44
N LEU A 48 15.48 -21.72 -11.23
CA LEU A 48 15.80 -22.61 -10.12
C LEU A 48 17.23 -23.14 -10.23
N SER A 49 17.69 -23.48 -11.44
CA SER A 49 19.08 -23.93 -11.66
C SER A 49 20.08 -22.84 -11.24
N ILE A 50 19.86 -21.59 -11.66
CA ILE A 50 20.67 -20.44 -11.24
C ILE A 50 20.60 -20.24 -9.71
N THR A 51 19.43 -20.46 -9.13
CA THR A 51 19.20 -20.28 -7.69
C THR A 51 19.97 -21.31 -6.86
N GLU A 52 19.98 -22.58 -7.26
CA GLU A 52 20.75 -23.62 -6.57
C GLU A 52 22.26 -23.37 -6.69
N GLU A 53 22.76 -22.98 -7.87
CA GLU A 53 24.17 -22.58 -8.03
C GLU A 53 24.55 -21.39 -7.13
N PHE A 54 23.67 -20.39 -7.05
CA PHE A 54 23.86 -19.25 -6.17
C PHE A 54 23.90 -19.65 -4.70
N TYR A 55 23.01 -20.54 -4.26
CA TYR A 55 23.00 -21.00 -2.87
C TYR A 55 24.24 -21.81 -2.52
N ALA A 56 24.68 -22.71 -3.42
CA ALA A 56 25.92 -23.46 -3.27
C ALA A 56 27.15 -22.54 -3.13
N LEU A 57 27.27 -21.51 -3.99
CA LEU A 57 28.35 -20.52 -3.92
C LEU A 57 28.40 -19.76 -2.59
N ASN A 58 27.24 -19.56 -1.97
CA ASN A 58 27.11 -18.83 -0.71
C ASN A 58 27.10 -19.74 0.53
N ASN A 59 27.35 -21.05 0.38
CA ASN A 59 27.25 -22.03 1.47
C ASN A 59 25.89 -21.98 2.19
N THR A 60 24.82 -21.83 1.40
CA THR A 60 23.44 -21.82 1.86
C THR A 60 22.64 -22.87 1.08
N SER A 61 21.46 -23.22 1.57
CA SER A 61 20.59 -24.19 0.90
C SER A 61 19.13 -23.77 1.04
N ALA A 62 18.37 -23.92 -0.04
CA ALA A 62 16.93 -23.71 0.01
C ALA A 62 16.22 -24.86 0.72
N ASN A 63 15.15 -24.54 1.47
CA ASN A 63 14.23 -25.55 1.96
C ASN A 63 13.15 -25.82 0.91
N HIS A 64 13.38 -26.80 0.04
CA HIS A 64 12.45 -27.15 -1.04
C HIS A 64 11.06 -27.59 -0.54
N GLN A 65 10.94 -28.08 0.70
CA GLN A 65 9.63 -28.45 1.28
C GLN A 65 8.71 -27.24 1.49
N LYS A 66 9.29 -26.04 1.57
CA LYS A 66 8.54 -24.79 1.66
C LYS A 66 8.17 -24.22 0.30
N TYR A 67 8.64 -24.80 -0.80
CA TYR A 67 8.30 -24.31 -2.13
C TYR A 67 6.84 -24.58 -2.43
N VAL A 68 6.22 -23.59 -3.05
CA VAL A 68 4.80 -23.62 -3.37
C VAL A 68 4.64 -23.13 -4.81
N LEU A 69 4.02 -23.95 -5.66
CA LEU A 69 3.80 -23.60 -7.06
C LEU A 69 2.42 -22.99 -7.25
N ILE A 70 2.39 -21.81 -7.87
CA ILE A 70 1.17 -21.16 -8.34
C ILE A 70 1.21 -21.16 -9.86
N SER A 71 0.18 -21.69 -10.51
CA SER A 71 0.09 -21.70 -11.97
C SER A 71 -1.35 -21.50 -12.43
N ASN A 72 -1.49 -20.76 -13.52
CA ASN A 72 -2.74 -20.59 -14.27
C ASN A 72 -2.91 -21.63 -15.40
N SER A 73 -1.86 -22.43 -15.69
CA SER A 73 -1.86 -23.41 -16.79
C SER A 73 -2.18 -24.83 -16.34
N LEU A 74 -2.06 -25.13 -15.03
CA LEU A 74 -2.44 -26.44 -14.51
C LEU A 74 -3.97 -26.61 -14.52
N PRO A 75 -4.48 -27.83 -14.83
CA PRO A 75 -5.91 -28.09 -14.87
C PRO A 75 -6.60 -27.65 -13.57
N LEU A 76 -7.77 -27.04 -13.72
CA LEU A 76 -8.64 -26.57 -12.64
C LEU A 76 -9.26 -27.75 -11.86
N THR A 77 -8.46 -28.67 -11.32
CA THR A 77 -8.97 -29.76 -10.53
C THR A 77 -9.41 -29.23 -9.16
N THR A 78 -10.71 -29.40 -8.88
CA THR A 78 -11.34 -29.14 -7.57
C THR A 78 -10.98 -30.20 -6.54
N THR A 79 -10.25 -31.24 -6.93
CA THR A 79 -9.83 -32.35 -6.06
C THR A 79 -8.54 -32.05 -5.32
N THR A 80 -8.51 -32.47 -4.06
CA THR A 80 -7.42 -32.26 -3.07
C THR A 80 -6.13 -33.02 -3.38
N THR A 81 -6.13 -33.94 -4.35
CA THR A 81 -4.94 -34.71 -4.75
C THR A 81 -4.25 -34.06 -5.93
N ILE A 82 -3.46 -33.04 -5.63
CA ILE A 82 -2.58 -32.42 -6.61
C ILE A 82 -1.22 -33.11 -6.52
N LEU A 83 -0.81 -33.80 -7.59
CA LEU A 83 0.50 -34.44 -7.66
C LEU A 83 1.61 -33.38 -7.73
N PRO A 84 2.76 -33.60 -7.08
CA PRO A 84 3.92 -32.72 -7.21
C PRO A 84 4.36 -32.60 -8.67
N VAL A 85 4.72 -31.39 -9.08
CA VAL A 85 5.30 -31.12 -10.39
C VAL A 85 6.81 -31.22 -10.26
N GLU A 86 7.43 -32.03 -11.10
CA GLU A 86 8.88 -32.13 -11.20
C GLU A 86 9.44 -30.98 -12.05
N PHE A 87 10.41 -30.26 -11.50
CA PHE A 87 11.25 -29.28 -12.19
C PHE A 87 12.62 -29.90 -12.40
N SER A 88 13.00 -30.12 -13.66
CA SER A 88 14.32 -30.65 -14.01
C SER A 88 15.33 -29.51 -14.03
N LEU A 89 16.42 -29.65 -13.29
CA LEU A 89 17.48 -28.64 -13.21
C LEU A 89 18.66 -29.02 -14.07
N SER A 90 19.40 -28.01 -14.51
CA SER A 90 20.69 -28.21 -15.18
C SER A 90 21.75 -28.55 -14.14
N LEU A 91 22.39 -29.72 -14.31
CA LEU A 91 23.53 -30.12 -13.49
C LEU A 91 24.76 -29.29 -13.87
N SER A 92 25.52 -28.88 -12.87
CA SER A 92 26.79 -28.18 -13.04
C SER A 92 27.74 -28.53 -11.88
N SER A 93 29.00 -28.09 -11.93
CA SER A 93 29.94 -28.28 -10.81
C SER A 93 29.48 -27.62 -9.50
N LEU A 94 28.47 -26.75 -9.57
CA LEU A 94 27.91 -26.00 -8.46
C LEU A 94 26.45 -26.40 -8.15
N ASN A 95 25.88 -27.35 -8.90
CA ASN A 95 24.53 -27.84 -8.67
C ASN A 95 24.43 -29.35 -8.93
N ASP A 96 24.40 -30.12 -7.84
CA ASP A 96 24.23 -31.57 -7.85
C ASP A 96 22.75 -32.00 -7.81
N ILE A 97 21.80 -31.06 -7.70
CA ILE A 97 20.37 -31.35 -7.62
C ILE A 97 19.81 -31.45 -9.04
N SER A 98 19.39 -32.65 -9.43
CA SER A 98 18.83 -32.92 -10.77
C SER A 98 17.36 -32.54 -10.91
N SER A 99 16.58 -32.64 -9.84
CA SER A 99 15.17 -32.29 -9.87
C SER A 99 14.62 -31.83 -8.52
N ILE A 100 13.63 -30.93 -8.58
CA ILE A 100 12.87 -30.44 -7.44
C ILE A 100 11.40 -30.76 -7.68
N PHE A 101 10.75 -31.37 -6.68
CA PHE A 101 9.31 -31.64 -6.71
C PHE A 101 8.58 -30.57 -5.92
N VAL A 102 7.69 -29.82 -6.59
CA VAL A 102 6.90 -28.76 -5.95
C VAL A 102 5.42 -29.08 -6.06
N THR A 103 4.72 -29.09 -4.93
CA THR A 103 3.28 -29.29 -4.90
C THR A 103 2.57 -28.00 -5.35
N PRO A 104 1.72 -28.05 -6.40
CA PRO A 104 0.91 -26.91 -6.80
C PRO A 104 -0.16 -26.61 -5.76
N LEU A 105 -0.47 -25.32 -5.59
CA LEU A 105 -1.63 -24.89 -4.83
C LEU A 105 -2.92 -25.15 -5.60
N SER A 106 -3.94 -25.61 -4.87
CA SER A 106 -5.29 -25.65 -5.40
C SER A 106 -5.77 -24.25 -5.72
N ILE A 107 -6.49 -24.08 -6.82
CA ILE A 107 -7.02 -22.78 -7.23
C ILE A 107 -8.01 -22.15 -6.23
N THR A 108 -8.63 -22.98 -5.38
CA THR A 108 -9.53 -22.52 -4.32
C THR A 108 -8.77 -22.16 -3.05
N SER A 109 -7.53 -22.63 -2.90
CA SER A 109 -6.70 -22.34 -1.75
C SER A 109 -6.19 -20.89 -1.79
N SER A 110 -5.94 -20.35 -0.60
CA SER A 110 -5.28 -19.06 -0.46
C SER A 110 -3.83 -19.29 -0.10
N PHE A 111 -2.95 -18.41 -0.56
CA PHE A 111 -1.53 -18.46 -0.22
C PHE A 111 -1.09 -17.17 0.46
N ARG A 112 0.01 -17.24 1.20
CA ARG A 112 0.51 -16.14 2.00
C ARG A 112 1.76 -15.57 1.34
N PHE A 113 1.75 -14.28 1.05
CA PHE A 113 2.92 -13.53 0.57
C PHE A 113 3.16 -12.35 1.51
N LEU A 114 4.33 -12.31 2.15
CA LEU A 114 4.69 -11.33 3.19
C LEU A 114 3.66 -11.21 4.33
N GLY A 115 2.89 -12.27 4.60
CA GLY A 115 1.83 -12.21 5.62
C GLY A 115 0.48 -11.69 5.11
N VAL A 116 0.36 -11.26 3.86
CA VAL A 116 -0.94 -10.97 3.22
C VAL A 116 -1.42 -12.22 2.48
N TRP A 117 -2.72 -12.50 2.54
CA TRP A 117 -3.29 -13.68 1.89
C TRP A 117 -3.91 -13.33 0.54
N PHE A 118 -3.58 -14.13 -0.46
CA PHE A 118 -4.03 -14.01 -1.83
C PHE A 118 -4.82 -15.24 -2.22
N ASN A 119 -5.79 -15.07 -3.09
CA ASN A 119 -6.58 -16.17 -3.65
C ASN A 119 -6.63 -16.03 -5.18
N ILE A 120 -6.36 -17.12 -5.88
CA ILE A 120 -6.29 -17.11 -7.36
C ILE A 120 -7.67 -16.84 -7.98
N LYS A 121 -8.76 -17.25 -7.31
CA LYS A 121 -10.16 -17.03 -7.72
C LYS A 121 -10.80 -15.76 -7.16
N ASP A 122 -10.02 -14.85 -6.56
CA ASP A 122 -10.52 -13.68 -5.83
C ASP A 122 -11.51 -14.05 -4.70
N SER A 123 -11.44 -15.27 -4.14
CA SER A 123 -12.24 -15.62 -2.97
C SER A 123 -11.75 -14.86 -1.74
N ARG A 124 -12.71 -14.26 -1.03
CA ARG A 124 -12.45 -13.43 0.17
C ARG A 124 -12.70 -14.18 1.46
N ASP A 125 -13.13 -15.43 1.39
CA ASP A 125 -13.60 -16.19 2.55
C ASP A 125 -12.51 -16.45 3.57
N PHE A 126 -11.29 -16.75 3.10
CA PHE A 126 -10.15 -16.94 3.97
C PHE A 126 -9.86 -15.67 4.78
N VAL A 127 -9.71 -14.53 4.11
CA VAL A 127 -9.44 -13.24 4.76
C VAL A 127 -10.61 -12.86 5.67
N LYS A 128 -11.87 -13.05 5.24
CA LYS A 128 -13.05 -12.81 6.07
C LYS A 128 -13.01 -13.61 7.38
N LYS A 129 -12.68 -14.91 7.30
CA LYS A 129 -12.53 -15.78 8.49
C LYS A 129 -11.35 -15.34 9.36
N GLN A 130 -10.23 -14.97 8.74
CA GLN A 130 -9.03 -14.49 9.43
C GLN A 130 -9.33 -13.23 10.25
N ILE A 131 -9.94 -12.22 9.63
CA ILE A 131 -10.27 -10.94 10.31
C ILE A 131 -11.26 -11.17 11.47
N ALA A 132 -12.26 -12.02 11.28
CA ALA A 132 -13.17 -12.40 12.36
C ALA A 132 -12.45 -13.12 13.50
N SER A 133 -11.54 -14.06 13.18
CA SER A 133 -10.74 -14.79 14.16
C SER A 133 -9.79 -13.86 14.94
N GLU A 134 -9.11 -12.93 14.27
CA GLU A 134 -8.22 -11.97 14.91
C GLU A 134 -8.99 -11.02 15.84
N CYS A 135 -10.17 -10.53 15.42
CA CYS A 135 -11.06 -9.73 16.26
C CYS A 135 -11.55 -10.52 17.49
N ASN A 136 -11.95 -11.77 17.30
CA ASN A 136 -12.43 -12.64 18.38
C ASN A 136 -11.31 -12.96 19.37
N SER A 137 -10.11 -13.27 18.87
CA SER A 137 -8.94 -13.55 19.70
C SER A 137 -8.53 -12.33 20.52
N PHE A 138 -8.53 -11.13 19.90
CA PHE A 138 -8.31 -9.89 20.63
C PHE A 138 -9.36 -9.72 21.74
N ALA A 139 -10.64 -9.93 21.41
CA ALA A 139 -11.73 -9.77 22.38
C ALA A 139 -11.64 -10.78 23.55
N THR A 140 -11.24 -12.03 23.29
CA THR A 140 -11.09 -13.06 24.32
C THR A 140 -9.91 -12.77 25.23
N THR A 141 -8.76 -12.35 24.68
CA THR A 141 -7.57 -11.99 25.46
C THR A 141 -7.83 -10.83 26.43
N PHE A 142 -8.55 -9.78 25.99
CA PHE A 142 -8.78 -8.60 26.83
C PHE A 142 -10.05 -8.65 27.69
N ARG A 143 -10.90 -9.67 27.51
CA ARG A 143 -12.09 -9.86 28.35
C ARG A 143 -11.74 -10.00 29.84
N PRO A 144 -10.81 -10.89 30.27
CA PRO A 144 -10.44 -11.02 31.68
C PRO A 144 -9.48 -9.91 32.17
N ALA A 145 -8.79 -9.20 31.27
CA ALA A 145 -7.77 -8.22 31.64
C ALA A 145 -8.37 -7.01 32.39
N LYS A 146 -7.70 -6.54 33.46
CA LYS A 146 -8.08 -5.34 34.22
C LYS A 146 -7.66 -4.05 33.49
N LEU A 147 -8.28 -3.80 32.34
CA LEU A 147 -8.07 -2.60 31.52
C LEU A 147 -9.34 -1.75 31.48
N SER A 148 -9.16 -0.43 31.41
CA SER A 148 -10.26 0.51 31.17
C SER A 148 -10.75 0.45 29.72
N ALA A 149 -11.98 0.92 29.47
CA ALA A 149 -12.51 1.00 28.10
C ALA A 149 -11.60 1.81 27.17
N LYS A 150 -11.07 2.94 27.64
CA LYS A 150 -10.15 3.79 26.84
C LYS A 150 -8.85 3.06 26.50
N GLN A 151 -8.28 2.30 27.41
CA GLN A 151 -7.08 1.48 27.13
C GLN A 151 -7.36 0.40 26.08
N VAL A 152 -8.50 -0.27 26.17
CA VAL A 152 -8.91 -1.27 25.16
C VAL A 152 -9.12 -0.61 23.79
N VAL A 153 -9.76 0.56 23.75
CA VAL A 153 -9.95 1.30 22.50
C VAL A 153 -8.62 1.77 21.92
N TYR A 154 -7.69 2.25 22.74
CA TYR A 154 -6.33 2.59 22.32
C TYR A 154 -5.64 1.39 21.68
N LEU A 155 -5.62 0.23 22.33
CA LEU A 155 -5.02 -0.99 21.79
C LEU A 155 -5.69 -1.43 20.49
N TYR A 156 -7.02 -1.32 20.41
CA TYR A 156 -7.73 -1.63 19.17
C TYR A 156 -7.33 -0.66 18.04
N ASN A 157 -7.35 0.64 18.29
CA ASN A 157 -7.06 1.68 17.29
C ASN A 157 -5.60 1.67 16.84
N SER A 158 -4.66 1.48 17.77
CA SER A 158 -3.22 1.61 17.50
C SER A 158 -2.52 0.29 17.18
N VAL A 159 -3.11 -0.86 17.51
CA VAL A 159 -2.50 -2.17 17.27
C VAL A 159 -3.37 -3.04 16.36
N LEU A 160 -4.64 -3.25 16.71
CA LEU A 160 -5.48 -4.17 15.93
C LEU A 160 -5.84 -3.58 14.56
N ILE A 161 -6.28 -2.32 14.48
CA ILE A 161 -6.66 -1.68 13.21
C ILE A 161 -5.51 -1.73 12.19
N PRO A 162 -4.27 -1.30 12.50
CA PRO A 162 -3.15 -1.40 11.55
C PRO A 162 -2.86 -2.83 11.10
N LYS A 163 -2.99 -3.80 12.02
CA LYS A 163 -2.84 -5.22 11.70
C LYS A 163 -3.92 -5.68 10.71
N LEU A 164 -5.19 -5.33 10.95
CA LEU A 164 -6.29 -5.70 10.06
C LEU A 164 -6.17 -4.99 8.71
N GLU A 165 -5.78 -3.71 8.69
CA GLU A 165 -5.49 -2.96 7.47
C GLU A 165 -4.43 -3.67 6.62
N TYR A 166 -3.31 -4.07 7.24
CA TYR A 166 -2.26 -4.81 6.56
C TYR A 166 -2.77 -6.12 5.95
N ARG A 167 -3.53 -6.92 6.71
CA ARG A 167 -4.13 -8.18 6.23
C ARG A 167 -5.13 -7.96 5.09
N MET A 168 -5.79 -6.81 5.07
CA MET A 168 -6.84 -6.46 4.10
C MET A 168 -6.35 -5.61 2.93
N GLN A 169 -5.04 -5.42 2.78
CA GLN A 169 -4.46 -4.55 1.77
C GLN A 169 -4.91 -4.88 0.34
N VAL A 170 -5.12 -6.17 0.06
CA VAL A 170 -5.51 -6.67 -1.27
C VAL A 170 -6.95 -7.22 -1.31
N THR A 171 -7.64 -7.27 -0.18
CA THR A 171 -8.98 -7.85 -0.08
C THR A 171 -9.95 -6.90 0.59
N HIS A 172 -10.79 -6.28 -0.22
CA HIS A 172 -11.85 -5.39 0.26
C HIS A 172 -13.08 -6.18 0.69
N LEU A 173 -13.38 -6.14 1.99
CA LEU A 173 -14.61 -6.70 2.57
C LEU A 173 -15.72 -5.64 2.58
N SER A 174 -16.96 -6.09 2.42
CA SER A 174 -18.14 -5.23 2.54
C SER A 174 -18.33 -4.71 3.96
N THR A 175 -19.03 -3.58 4.10
CA THR A 175 -19.40 -2.99 5.40
C THR A 175 -20.08 -4.00 6.32
N ALA A 176 -20.98 -4.83 5.80
CA ALA A 176 -21.66 -5.87 6.58
C ALA A 176 -20.70 -6.95 7.11
N ASN A 177 -19.71 -7.35 6.31
CA ASN A 177 -18.67 -8.31 6.73
C ASN A 177 -17.77 -7.70 7.80
N CYS A 178 -17.29 -6.46 7.62
CA CYS A 178 -16.49 -5.74 8.62
C CYS A 178 -17.26 -5.54 9.93
N TYR A 179 -18.53 -5.16 9.83
CA TYR A 179 -19.41 -5.00 10.98
C TYR A 179 -19.60 -6.32 11.72
N SER A 180 -19.79 -7.43 10.99
CA SER A 180 -19.92 -8.76 11.61
C SER A 180 -18.63 -9.20 12.31
N ALA A 181 -17.47 -9.02 11.67
CA ALA A 181 -16.18 -9.40 12.22
C ALA A 181 -15.82 -8.64 13.51
N THR A 182 -16.12 -7.34 13.56
CA THR A 182 -15.80 -6.46 14.70
C THR A 182 -16.86 -6.47 15.81
N ARG A 183 -17.86 -7.37 15.74
CA ARG A 183 -18.93 -7.48 16.74
C ARG A 183 -18.40 -7.75 18.15
N SER A 184 -17.43 -8.64 18.27
CA SER A 184 -16.82 -9.03 19.55
C SER A 184 -16.08 -7.87 20.20
N ILE A 185 -15.42 -7.03 19.40
CA ILE A 185 -14.76 -5.80 19.87
C ILE A 185 -15.78 -4.82 20.44
N ARG A 186 -16.86 -4.52 19.71
CA ARG A 186 -17.90 -3.61 20.22
C ARG A 186 -18.53 -4.11 21.51
N SER A 187 -18.78 -5.41 21.61
CA SER A 187 -19.28 -6.06 22.83
C SER A 187 -18.30 -5.92 24.00
N LEU A 188 -17.00 -6.17 23.75
CA LEU A 188 -15.95 -5.99 24.75
C LEU A 188 -15.90 -4.53 25.24
N VAL A 189 -15.88 -3.57 24.33
CA VAL A 189 -15.78 -2.15 24.66
C VAL A 189 -16.98 -1.68 25.49
N LYS A 190 -18.22 -2.07 25.10
CA LYS A 190 -19.42 -1.79 25.90
C LYS A 190 -19.31 -2.38 27.31
N HIS A 191 -18.88 -3.63 27.42
CA HIS A 191 -18.70 -4.29 28.72
C HIS A 191 -17.66 -3.57 29.58
N LYS A 192 -16.51 -3.18 29.01
CA LYS A 192 -15.44 -2.47 29.73
C LYS A 192 -15.84 -1.05 30.14
N ALA A 193 -16.77 -0.43 29.41
CA ALA A 193 -17.31 0.89 29.71
C ALA A 193 -18.55 0.85 30.63
N ASN A 194 -18.98 -0.34 31.09
CA ASN A 194 -20.24 -0.54 31.82
C ASN A 194 -21.48 -0.01 31.08
N PHE A 195 -21.46 -0.03 29.75
CA PHE A 195 -22.59 0.38 28.93
C PHE A 195 -23.61 -0.75 28.74
N SER A 196 -24.88 -0.37 28.58
CA SER A 196 -25.93 -1.31 28.20
C SER A 196 -25.60 -1.99 26.87
N ARG A 197 -25.96 -3.27 26.75
CA ARG A 197 -25.87 -4.02 25.48
C ARG A 197 -26.69 -3.36 24.36
N SER A 198 -27.81 -2.72 24.72
CA SER A 198 -28.71 -2.01 23.80
C SER A 198 -28.20 -0.66 23.33
N LEU A 199 -27.10 -0.13 23.90
CA LEU A 199 -26.54 1.16 23.48
C LEU A 199 -26.29 1.16 21.96
N PRO A 200 -26.73 2.19 21.21
CA PRO A 200 -26.44 2.27 19.78
C PRO A 200 -24.94 2.25 19.50
N ASN A 201 -24.50 1.37 18.60
CA ASN A 201 -23.08 1.24 18.23
C ASN A 201 -22.43 2.53 17.72
N PRO A 202 -23.12 3.44 17.00
CA PRO A 202 -22.54 4.72 16.60
C PRO A 202 -21.97 5.55 17.76
N MET A 203 -22.52 5.42 18.98
CA MET A 203 -22.02 6.13 20.16
C MET A 203 -20.59 5.73 20.56
N LEU A 204 -20.15 4.53 20.19
CA LEU A 204 -18.79 4.08 20.46
C LEU A 204 -17.76 4.79 19.57
N TYR A 205 -18.18 5.21 18.37
CA TYR A 205 -17.30 5.81 17.36
C TYR A 205 -17.08 7.31 17.57
N LEU A 206 -17.93 7.95 18.36
CA LEU A 206 -17.79 9.35 18.71
C LEU A 206 -16.44 9.57 19.43
N SER A 207 -15.61 10.45 18.87
CA SER A 207 -14.31 10.86 19.43
C SER A 207 -14.45 11.44 20.84
N GLN A 208 -15.59 12.10 21.07
CA GLN A 208 -16.12 12.58 22.35
C GLN A 208 -16.19 11.55 23.47
N ALA A 209 -16.53 10.33 23.09
CA ALA A 209 -16.90 9.29 24.02
C ALA A 209 -15.72 8.33 24.17
N LEU A 210 -15.63 7.38 23.25
CA LEU A 210 -14.62 6.34 23.27
C LEU A 210 -13.69 6.41 22.07
N GLY A 211 -14.10 7.04 20.95
CA GLY A 211 -13.28 7.17 19.75
C GLY A 211 -12.90 5.83 19.12
N LEU A 212 -13.78 4.82 19.19
CA LEU A 212 -13.52 3.51 18.59
C LEU A 212 -13.52 3.62 17.06
N ILE A 213 -12.47 3.18 16.40
CA ILE A 213 -12.41 3.23 14.93
C ILE A 213 -13.40 2.25 14.30
N ASN A 214 -14.26 2.75 13.41
CA ASN A 214 -15.06 1.90 12.54
C ASN A 214 -14.18 1.34 11.42
N LEU A 215 -13.93 0.02 11.45
CA LEU A 215 -13.05 -0.67 10.50
C LEU A 215 -13.45 -0.42 9.03
N SER A 216 -14.75 -0.45 8.70
CA SER A 216 -15.19 -0.24 7.31
C SER A 216 -14.90 1.18 6.82
N SER A 217 -15.17 2.18 7.66
CA SER A 217 -14.89 3.58 7.36
C SER A 217 -13.38 3.83 7.24
N HIS A 218 -12.59 3.24 8.14
CA HIS A 218 -11.12 3.31 8.12
C HIS A 218 -10.55 2.77 6.81
N LEU A 219 -10.99 1.58 6.38
CA LEU A 219 -10.50 0.96 5.15
C LEU A 219 -10.88 1.75 3.89
N ILE A 220 -12.10 2.31 3.87
CA ILE A 220 -12.53 3.19 2.78
C ILE A 220 -11.63 4.43 2.73
N GLN A 221 -11.35 5.05 3.88
CA GLN A 221 -10.46 6.19 3.98
C GLN A 221 -9.04 5.84 3.48
N CYS A 222 -8.46 4.72 3.93
CA CYS A 222 -7.14 4.27 3.46
C CYS A 222 -7.12 4.03 1.94
N HIS A 223 -8.21 3.49 1.38
CA HIS A 223 -8.32 3.28 -0.07
C HIS A 223 -8.27 4.60 -0.85
N VAL A 224 -9.11 5.57 -0.48
CA VAL A 224 -9.16 6.89 -1.13
C VAL A 224 -7.83 7.63 -0.97
N ASN A 225 -7.24 7.61 0.23
CA ASN A 225 -5.96 8.27 0.53
C ASN A 225 -4.83 7.72 -0.34
N ASN A 226 -4.74 6.39 -0.44
CA ASN A 226 -3.72 5.73 -1.27
C ASN A 226 -3.96 5.92 -2.78
N LEU A 227 -5.22 5.94 -3.22
CA LEU A 227 -5.56 6.09 -4.63
C LEU A 227 -5.22 7.50 -5.15
N PHE A 228 -5.47 8.53 -4.34
CA PHE A 228 -5.35 9.93 -4.75
C PHE A 228 -4.14 10.67 -4.17
N LEU A 229 -3.29 10.01 -3.37
CA LEU A 229 -2.20 10.64 -2.61
C LEU A 229 -2.68 11.78 -1.71
N ILE A 230 -3.85 11.58 -1.09
CA ILE A 230 -4.39 12.50 -0.09
C ILE A 230 -3.88 11.99 1.26
N PRO A 231 -2.92 12.67 1.90
CA PRO A 231 -2.32 12.16 3.12
C PRO A 231 -3.09 12.62 4.37
N ILE A 232 -4.19 13.34 4.15
CA ILE A 232 -5.13 13.83 5.14
C ILE A 232 -6.46 13.10 5.04
N SER A 233 -7.41 13.36 5.92
CA SER A 233 -8.78 12.90 5.70
C SER A 233 -9.37 13.51 4.41
N PRO A 234 -9.98 12.72 3.50
CA PRO A 234 -10.63 13.25 2.28
C PRO A 234 -11.71 14.30 2.55
N LEU A 235 -12.30 14.28 3.75
CA LEU A 235 -13.28 15.28 4.18
C LEU A 235 -12.67 16.69 4.40
N MET A 236 -11.35 16.77 4.56
CA MET A 236 -10.61 18.02 4.76
C MET A 236 -10.03 18.57 3.45
N VAL A 237 -10.36 17.96 2.31
CA VAL A 237 -9.95 18.45 1.00
C VAL A 237 -10.93 19.54 0.55
N ASP A 238 -10.47 20.79 0.55
CA ASP A 238 -11.31 21.95 0.19
C ASP A 238 -11.57 22.05 -1.32
N ASP A 239 -10.63 21.57 -2.15
CA ASP A 239 -10.74 21.60 -3.60
C ASP A 239 -10.34 20.26 -4.23
N TRP A 240 -11.30 19.64 -4.92
CA TRP A 240 -11.10 18.38 -5.64
C TRP A 240 -10.77 18.57 -7.13
N SER A 241 -10.62 19.81 -7.61
CA SER A 241 -10.31 20.14 -9.02
C SER A 241 -9.04 19.44 -9.54
N LEU A 242 -8.08 19.17 -8.65
CA LEU A 242 -6.85 18.43 -8.94
C LEU A 242 -7.13 17.01 -9.45
N TRP A 243 -8.16 16.34 -8.92
CA TRP A 243 -8.50 14.95 -9.27
C TRP A 243 -9.70 14.85 -10.22
N SER A 244 -10.53 15.89 -10.33
CA SER A 244 -11.80 15.88 -11.09
C SER A 244 -11.69 15.39 -12.54
N THR A 245 -10.55 15.65 -13.21
CA THR A 245 -10.33 15.23 -14.61
C THR A 245 -9.75 13.82 -14.74
N MET A 246 -9.36 13.16 -13.64
CA MET A 246 -8.78 11.81 -13.67
C MET A 246 -9.87 10.75 -13.89
N ILE A 247 -9.58 9.77 -14.75
CA ILE A 247 -10.50 8.63 -14.99
C ILE A 247 -10.77 7.86 -13.69
N ALA A 248 -9.73 7.67 -12.86
CA ALA A 248 -9.86 7.00 -11.56
C ALA A 248 -10.82 7.74 -10.62
N PHE A 249 -10.75 9.07 -10.59
CA PHE A 249 -11.66 9.90 -9.79
C PHE A 249 -13.10 9.78 -10.27
N LYS A 250 -13.35 9.94 -11.58
CA LYS A 250 -14.69 9.85 -12.17
C LYS A 250 -15.35 8.48 -11.98
N ARG A 251 -14.56 7.42 -11.78
CA ARG A 251 -15.04 6.06 -11.52
C ARG A 251 -15.15 5.73 -10.03
N ASP A 252 -14.57 6.55 -9.16
CA ASP A 252 -14.67 6.38 -7.71
C ASP A 252 -15.91 7.15 -7.21
N TYR A 253 -16.96 6.40 -6.92
CA TYR A 253 -18.21 6.95 -6.44
C TYR A 253 -18.04 7.76 -5.14
N ILE A 254 -17.16 7.33 -4.23
CA ILE A 254 -16.97 8.00 -2.94
C ILE A 254 -16.27 9.34 -3.15
N ALA A 255 -15.16 9.36 -3.89
CA ALA A 255 -14.43 10.59 -4.18
C ALA A 255 -15.30 11.61 -4.95
N CYS A 256 -16.05 11.15 -5.97
CA CYS A 256 -17.01 12.00 -6.68
C CYS A 256 -18.12 12.55 -5.77
N THR A 257 -18.67 11.72 -4.88
CA THR A 257 -19.70 12.15 -3.94
C THR A 257 -19.15 13.23 -3.00
N LEU A 258 -17.97 13.01 -2.43
CA LEU A 258 -17.33 13.98 -1.53
C LEU A 258 -17.09 15.33 -2.21
N ALA A 259 -16.49 15.33 -3.40
CA ALA A 259 -16.27 16.55 -4.17
C ALA A 259 -17.57 17.29 -4.51
N SER A 260 -18.62 16.54 -4.85
CA SER A 260 -19.92 17.12 -5.15
C SER A 260 -20.53 17.75 -3.90
N VAL A 261 -20.43 17.12 -2.73
CA VAL A 261 -20.95 17.67 -1.47
C VAL A 261 -20.21 18.96 -1.08
N ILE A 262 -18.89 19.05 -1.28
CA ILE A 262 -18.13 20.27 -0.98
C ILE A 262 -18.57 21.47 -1.83
N SER A 263 -19.04 21.22 -3.06
CA SER A 263 -19.60 22.26 -3.94
C SER A 263 -20.98 22.78 -3.48
N THR A 264 -21.59 22.13 -2.49
CA THR A 264 -22.84 22.59 -1.86
C THR A 264 -22.57 23.42 -0.60
N PRO A 265 -23.54 24.20 -0.10
CA PRO A 265 -23.40 24.87 1.20
C PRO A 265 -23.34 23.88 2.39
N PHE A 266 -23.61 22.58 2.16
CA PHE A 266 -23.51 21.57 3.20
C PHE A 266 -22.03 21.26 3.49
N ARG A 267 -21.66 21.34 4.77
CA ARG A 267 -20.32 20.97 5.23
C ARG A 267 -20.38 19.59 5.86
N LEU A 268 -19.69 18.62 5.28
CA LEU A 268 -19.42 17.34 5.94
C LEU A 268 -18.36 17.60 7.02
N GLN A 269 -18.81 17.91 8.22
CA GLN A 269 -17.91 17.99 9.36
C GLN A 269 -17.52 16.58 9.79
N HIS A 270 -16.24 16.39 10.14
CA HIS A 270 -15.88 15.33 11.07
C HIS A 270 -16.75 15.49 12.32
N ALA A 271 -17.17 14.38 12.93
CA ALA A 271 -17.58 14.41 14.32
C ALA A 271 -16.34 14.71 15.19
N GLN A 272 -15.78 15.92 15.09
CA GLN A 272 -14.68 16.38 15.92
C GLN A 272 -15.23 16.50 17.35
N PHE A 273 -14.67 15.80 18.33
CA PHE A 273 -14.11 16.43 19.51
C PHE A 273 -12.80 15.67 19.84
N SER A 274 -11.69 16.41 19.80
CA SER A 274 -10.31 16.05 20.16
C SER A 274 -9.53 15.05 19.27
N SER A 275 -8.23 15.36 19.18
CA SER A 275 -7.17 14.91 18.28
C SER A 275 -6.67 13.48 18.50
N SER A 276 -7.54 12.48 18.50
CA SER A 276 -7.14 11.07 18.67
C SER A 276 -7.43 10.17 17.47
N PHE A 277 -7.68 10.74 16.29
CA PHE A 277 -7.51 9.96 15.07
C PHE A 277 -6.01 9.76 14.85
N PRO A 278 -5.55 8.56 14.46
CA PRO A 278 -4.29 8.45 13.74
C PRO A 278 -4.53 9.07 12.37
N ASP A 279 -4.67 10.39 12.36
CA ASP A 279 -4.66 11.14 11.12
C ASP A 279 -3.27 10.88 10.54
N LEU A 280 -3.22 10.37 9.32
CA LEU A 280 -1.97 10.23 8.60
C LEU A 280 -1.28 11.60 8.44
N THR A 281 -1.99 12.70 8.73
CA THR A 281 -1.41 14.03 8.98
C THR A 281 -0.34 13.92 10.06
N LEU A 282 0.92 13.98 9.66
CA LEU A 282 1.89 14.51 10.62
C LEU A 282 1.48 15.97 10.90
N PRO A 283 1.16 16.34 12.15
CA PRO A 283 0.75 17.70 12.48
C PRO A 283 1.88 18.67 12.09
N GLY A 284 1.57 19.69 11.28
CA GLY A 284 2.56 20.67 10.81
C GLY A 284 3.23 20.36 9.46
N HIS A 285 2.77 19.32 8.74
CA HIS A 285 3.30 18.96 7.43
C HIS A 285 2.33 19.32 6.31
N THR A 286 2.80 20.09 5.33
CA THR A 286 1.99 20.51 4.18
C THR A 286 1.85 19.36 3.17
N PRO A 287 0.62 18.95 2.79
CA PRO A 287 0.41 17.96 1.73
C PRO A 287 0.99 18.44 0.40
N LEU A 288 1.68 17.57 -0.34
CA LEU A 288 2.42 17.98 -1.53
C LEU A 288 1.49 18.49 -2.65
N TYR A 289 0.28 17.94 -2.75
CA TYR A 289 -0.68 18.33 -3.79
C TYR A 289 -1.13 19.80 -3.67
N THR A 290 -1.06 20.42 -2.48
CA THR A 290 -1.43 21.84 -2.30
C THR A 290 -0.32 22.78 -2.78
N CYS A 291 0.89 22.27 -2.99
CA CYS A 291 2.07 23.02 -3.42
C CYS A 291 2.36 22.85 -4.92
N MET A 292 1.48 22.17 -5.66
CA MET A 292 1.71 21.79 -7.05
C MET A 292 0.61 22.31 -7.95
N SER A 293 0.97 22.62 -9.20
CA SER A 293 -0.02 22.94 -10.22
C SER A 293 -0.75 21.68 -10.70
N SER A 294 -2.04 21.82 -11.02
CA SER A 294 -2.94 20.70 -11.38
C SER A 294 -2.39 19.81 -12.51
N HIS A 295 -1.80 20.42 -13.53
CA HIS A 295 -1.28 19.71 -14.70
C HIS A 295 0.00 18.93 -14.38
N VAL A 296 0.89 19.49 -13.55
CA VAL A 296 2.13 18.83 -13.12
C VAL A 296 1.81 17.69 -12.16
N PHE A 297 0.95 17.91 -11.17
CA PHE A 297 0.52 16.89 -10.22
C PHE A 297 -0.04 15.65 -10.92
N LYS A 298 -0.91 15.84 -11.92
CA LYS A 298 -1.45 14.74 -12.75
C LYS A 298 -0.36 13.97 -13.48
N ALA A 299 0.59 14.68 -14.10
CA ALA A 299 1.68 14.07 -14.85
C ALA A 299 2.65 13.27 -13.96
N CYS A 300 2.88 13.72 -12.72
CA CYS A 300 3.81 13.07 -11.79
C CYS A 300 3.15 12.20 -10.71
N LEU A 301 1.82 12.06 -10.66
CA LEU A 301 1.11 11.28 -9.65
C LEU A 301 1.67 9.86 -9.48
N LYS A 302 1.94 9.17 -10.61
CA LYS A 302 2.53 7.82 -10.59
C LYS A 302 3.92 7.80 -9.93
N VAL A 303 4.70 8.85 -10.15
CA VAL A 303 6.06 9.01 -9.60
C VAL A 303 5.98 9.29 -8.11
N LEU A 304 5.15 10.25 -7.70
CA LEU A 304 4.95 10.59 -6.29
C LEU A 304 4.48 9.36 -5.50
N ARG A 305 3.55 8.59 -6.05
CA ARG A 305 3.06 7.34 -5.44
C ARG A 305 4.15 6.26 -5.34
N LYS A 306 4.91 6.04 -6.42
CA LYS A 306 6.03 5.07 -6.40
C LYS A 306 7.09 5.43 -5.36
N ARG A 307 7.23 6.72 -5.05
CA ARG A 307 8.24 7.25 -4.12
C ARG A 307 7.69 7.56 -2.72
N HIS A 308 6.42 7.24 -2.46
CA HIS A 308 5.75 7.57 -1.19
C HIS A 308 5.93 9.05 -0.78
N LEU A 309 5.86 9.95 -1.77
CA LEU A 309 5.92 11.40 -1.58
C LEU A 309 4.51 11.96 -1.39
N TYR A 310 4.22 12.35 -0.16
CA TYR A 310 2.94 12.82 0.32
C TYR A 310 3.01 14.25 0.89
N TYR A 311 4.16 14.64 1.46
CA TYR A 311 4.33 15.90 2.19
C TYR A 311 5.52 16.71 1.68
N LEU A 312 5.42 18.04 1.76
CA LEU A 312 6.53 18.94 1.43
C LEU A 312 7.74 18.67 2.33
N SER A 313 7.54 18.43 3.61
CA SER A 313 8.60 18.08 4.59
C SER A 313 9.56 16.98 4.15
N GLN A 314 9.12 16.05 3.30
CA GLN A 314 9.95 14.97 2.77
C GLN A 314 11.00 15.48 1.77
N LEU A 315 10.88 16.74 1.35
CA LEU A 315 11.76 17.46 0.43
C LEU A 315 12.45 18.66 1.11
N ILE A 316 12.30 18.84 2.43
CA ILE A 316 12.90 19.94 3.19
C ILE A 316 14.16 19.44 3.91
N VAL A 317 15.17 20.28 4.02
CA VAL A 317 16.40 20.04 4.80
C VAL A 317 16.04 19.89 6.29
N PRO A 318 16.77 19.12 7.12
CA PRO A 318 16.46 18.96 8.55
C PRO A 318 16.34 20.27 9.36
N SER A 319 16.90 21.38 8.86
CA SER A 319 16.73 22.73 9.43
C SER A 319 15.30 23.28 9.32
N GLY A 320 14.44 22.67 8.50
CA GLY A 320 13.04 23.07 8.32
C GLY A 320 12.81 24.31 7.44
N SER A 321 13.89 24.99 7.01
CA SER A 321 13.82 26.30 6.34
C SER A 321 14.12 26.28 4.84
N HIS A 322 14.80 25.25 4.34
CA HIS A 322 15.26 25.19 2.95
C HIS A 322 14.77 23.92 2.26
N LEU A 323 14.45 24.01 0.98
CA LEU A 323 14.18 22.86 0.15
C LEU A 323 15.49 22.12 -0.17
N VAL A 324 15.48 20.78 -0.15
CA VAL A 324 16.64 19.96 -0.51
C VAL A 324 16.92 20.13 -1.99
N SER A 325 18.07 20.73 -2.33
CA SER A 325 18.48 20.94 -3.73
C SER A 325 18.30 19.70 -4.61
N TRP A 326 17.93 19.90 -5.88
CA TRP A 326 17.70 18.79 -6.81
C TRP A 326 18.92 17.88 -6.95
N THR A 327 20.13 18.43 -6.91
CA THR A 327 21.37 17.66 -6.96
C THR A 327 21.52 16.77 -5.72
N ALA A 328 21.32 17.30 -4.52
CA ALA A 328 21.34 16.53 -3.28
C ALA A 328 20.25 15.45 -3.26
N TYR A 329 19.02 15.80 -3.63
CA TYR A 329 17.92 14.83 -3.72
C TYR A 329 18.21 13.73 -4.74
N ARG A 330 18.75 14.11 -5.91
CA ARG A 330 19.13 13.15 -6.96
C ARG A 330 20.25 12.23 -6.50
N THR A 331 21.28 12.74 -5.84
CA THR A 331 22.41 11.92 -5.38
C THR A 331 22.02 11.00 -4.22
N ALA A 332 21.26 11.51 -3.25
CA ALA A 332 20.84 10.72 -2.10
C ALA A 332 19.79 9.66 -2.45
N TYR A 333 18.84 9.97 -3.34
CA TYR A 333 17.64 9.13 -3.51
C TYR A 333 17.44 8.60 -4.94
N ILE A 334 17.99 9.23 -5.98
CA ILE A 334 17.82 8.80 -7.38
C ILE A 334 19.02 7.98 -7.87
N ALA A 335 20.24 8.34 -7.46
CA ALA A 335 21.47 7.68 -7.89
C ALA A 335 21.65 6.28 -7.29
N GLN A 336 20.99 5.97 -6.17
CA GLN A 336 20.97 4.64 -5.55
C GLN A 336 20.10 3.62 -6.31
N LEU A 337 19.35 4.04 -7.35
CA LEU A 337 18.45 3.18 -8.10
C LEU A 337 19.15 2.53 -9.30
N THR A 338 19.02 1.21 -9.43
CA THR A 338 19.57 0.39 -10.51
C THR A 338 18.96 0.71 -11.90
N ASP A 339 17.80 1.36 -11.94
CA ASP A 339 17.03 1.63 -13.16
C ASP A 339 17.52 2.89 -13.92
N LYS A 340 17.84 2.74 -15.22
CA LYS A 340 18.26 3.84 -16.11
C LYS A 340 17.11 4.80 -16.46
N ARG A 341 15.85 4.35 -16.48
CA ARG A 341 14.68 5.23 -16.77
C ARG A 341 14.27 6.09 -15.58
N GLY A 342 14.58 5.66 -14.35
CA GLY A 342 14.40 6.47 -13.14
C GLY A 342 15.30 7.72 -13.09
N ARG A 343 16.36 7.77 -13.92
CA ARG A 343 17.33 8.87 -14.00
C ARG A 343 16.93 9.97 -14.98
N SER A 344 16.06 9.69 -15.97
CA SER A 344 15.56 10.70 -16.93
C SER A 344 14.32 11.44 -16.44
N LEU A 345 13.98 11.28 -15.16
CA LEU A 345 12.75 11.80 -14.60
C LEU A 345 12.73 13.32 -14.67
N SER A 346 11.72 13.85 -15.35
CA SER A 346 11.54 15.27 -15.63
C SER A 346 11.66 16.09 -14.35
N GLN A 347 12.65 16.99 -14.28
CA GLN A 347 12.83 17.96 -13.21
C GLN A 347 11.60 18.87 -13.03
N LYS A 348 10.65 18.85 -13.98
CA LYS A 348 9.46 19.71 -14.00
C LYS A 348 8.62 19.64 -12.72
N TRP A 349 8.43 18.46 -12.11
CA TRP A 349 7.63 18.37 -10.88
C TRP A 349 8.33 18.98 -9.67
N TYR A 350 9.65 18.80 -9.56
CA TYR A 350 10.45 19.39 -8.49
C TYR A 350 10.57 20.92 -8.68
N LEU A 351 10.73 21.38 -9.93
CA LEU A 351 10.77 22.81 -10.26
C LEU A 351 9.43 23.49 -9.98
N ASP A 352 8.31 22.83 -10.26
CA ASP A 352 6.97 23.35 -9.95
C ASP A 352 6.79 23.53 -8.44
N ILE A 353 7.17 22.52 -7.64
CA ILE A 353 7.15 22.63 -6.16
C ILE A 353 8.06 23.77 -5.72
N LYS A 354 9.29 23.83 -6.22
CA LYS A 354 10.26 24.89 -5.89
C LYS A 354 9.67 26.28 -6.19
N ALA A 355 9.12 26.48 -7.38
CA ALA A 355 8.52 27.74 -7.78
C ALA A 355 7.34 28.17 -6.86
N ASN A 356 6.57 27.21 -6.36
CA ASN A 356 5.40 27.49 -5.51
C ASN A 356 5.71 27.60 -4.01
N THR A 357 6.88 27.12 -3.57
CA THR A 357 7.22 26.98 -2.14
C THR A 357 8.41 27.81 -1.68
N THR A 358 9.28 28.24 -2.60
CA THR A 358 10.51 28.99 -2.28
C THR A 358 10.42 30.46 -2.68
N LEU A 359 11.19 31.32 -2.00
CA LEU A 359 11.36 32.71 -2.37
C LEU A 359 12.26 32.83 -3.61
N PRO A 360 11.93 33.70 -4.60
CA PRO A 360 12.82 33.97 -5.72
C PRO A 360 14.21 34.41 -5.23
N ASP A 361 15.27 33.94 -5.90
CA ASP A 361 16.67 34.35 -5.67
C ASP A 361 17.24 34.12 -4.25
N SER A 362 16.61 33.24 -3.46
CA SER A 362 16.93 33.03 -2.04
C SER A 362 17.64 31.70 -1.71
N HIS A 363 18.32 31.08 -2.68
CA HIS A 363 18.99 29.78 -2.50
C HIS A 363 18.09 28.67 -1.91
N ASP A 364 16.86 28.55 -2.42
CA ASP A 364 15.88 27.50 -2.06
C ASP A 364 15.28 27.67 -0.64
N LEU A 365 15.33 28.89 -0.08
CA LEU A 365 14.64 29.26 1.14
C LEU A 365 13.12 29.19 0.95
N LEU A 366 12.44 28.53 1.89
CA LEU A 366 10.98 28.37 1.86
C LEU A 366 10.28 29.67 2.26
N LEU A 367 9.08 29.88 1.71
CA LEU A 367 8.15 30.90 2.20
C LEU A 367 7.78 30.60 3.66
N ASP A 368 7.60 31.64 4.49
CA ASP A 368 7.33 31.52 5.93
C ASP A 368 6.20 30.53 6.27
N ARG A 369 5.17 30.45 5.43
CA ARG A 369 4.03 29.52 5.59
C ARG A 369 4.39 28.03 5.44
N TYR A 370 5.55 27.71 4.86
CA TYR A 370 6.03 26.36 4.61
C TYR A 370 7.24 25.99 5.47
N VAL A 371 7.74 26.91 6.32
CA VAL A 371 8.83 26.63 7.24
C VAL A 371 8.35 25.68 8.33
N CYS A 372 9.03 24.54 8.49
CA CYS A 372 8.76 23.57 9.54
C CYS A 372 9.61 23.88 10.78
N SER A 373 9.05 23.73 11.99
CA SER A 373 9.85 23.80 13.21
C SER A 373 10.85 22.63 13.29
N PRO A 374 12.07 22.83 13.83
CA PRO A 374 13.10 21.78 13.90
C PRO A 374 12.63 20.51 14.62
N ALA A 375 11.75 20.65 15.63
CA ALA A 375 11.18 19.53 16.38
C ALA A 375 10.22 18.63 15.56
N THR A 376 9.71 19.14 14.44
CA THR A 376 8.75 18.45 13.54
C THR A 376 9.45 17.83 12.33
N ALA A 377 10.65 18.32 11.97
CA ALA A 377 11.37 17.90 10.77
C ALA A 377 12.04 16.51 10.90
N SER A 378 12.23 15.98 12.11
CA SER A 378 13.13 14.85 12.36
C SER A 378 12.51 13.45 12.43
N THR A 379 11.21 13.26 12.21
CA THR A 379 10.58 11.93 12.33
C THR A 379 10.13 11.30 11.01
N VAL A 380 10.16 12.01 9.89
CA VAL A 380 9.90 11.41 8.57
C VAL A 380 11.23 11.06 7.92
N THR A 381 11.88 10.03 8.44
CA THR A 381 12.84 9.28 7.64
C THR A 381 12.03 8.71 6.47
N LEU A 382 12.20 9.26 5.27
CA LEU A 382 11.88 8.55 4.04
C LEU A 382 12.75 7.29 4.02
N VAL A 383 12.30 6.23 4.70
CA VAL A 383 12.89 4.92 4.56
C VAL A 383 12.65 4.56 3.09
N PRO A 384 13.71 4.37 2.28
CA PRO A 384 13.55 3.75 0.97
C PRO A 384 12.80 2.45 1.22
N GLY A 385 11.73 2.16 0.46
CA GLY A 385 11.07 0.86 0.53
C GLY A 385 12.15 -0.22 0.60
N VAL A 386 12.17 -0.95 1.72
CA VAL A 386 13.27 -1.75 2.25
C VAL A 386 14.19 -2.29 1.15
N THR A 387 15.29 -1.59 0.88
CA THR A 387 16.51 -2.18 0.34
C THR A 387 17.47 -2.36 1.50
N THR A 388 17.35 -3.48 2.21
CA THR A 388 18.31 -3.92 3.21
C THR A 388 19.62 -4.32 2.52
N THR A 389 20.45 -3.32 2.25
CA THR A 389 21.90 -3.51 2.28
C THR A 389 22.41 -2.87 3.56
N GLN A 390 22.18 -3.54 4.69
CA GLN A 390 23.02 -3.37 5.85
C GLN A 390 23.92 -4.59 5.94
N LYS A 391 25.16 -4.42 5.45
CA LYS A 391 26.31 -5.04 6.10
C LYS A 391 26.37 -4.47 7.51
N ASN A 392 26.47 -5.33 8.52
CA ASN A 392 27.28 -5.18 9.75
C ASN A 392 27.09 -6.47 10.55
N TRP A 393 28.11 -7.34 10.56
CA TRP A 393 29.24 -7.35 11.50
C TRP A 393 28.83 -7.93 12.86
N HIS A 394 29.34 -9.15 13.07
CA HIS A 394 29.34 -10.04 14.25
C HIS A 394 28.10 -10.88 14.54
#